data_AF-A0A391P032-F1
#
_entry.id   AF-A0A391P032-F1
#
_cell.length_a   1.000
_cell.length_b   1.000
_cell.length_c   1.000
_cell.angle_alpha   90.00
_cell.angle_beta   90.00
_cell.angle_gamma   90.00
#
_symmetry.space_group_name_H-M   'P 1'
#
loop_
_entity.id
_entity.type
_entity.pdbx_description
1 polymer ?
#
loop_
_entity_poly.entity_id
_entity_poly.type
_entity_poly.pdbx_seq_one_letter_code
_entity_poly.pdbx_strand_id
1 'polypeptide(L)'
;MHEIMEKQGYEEPTGQAKITSGYNLPADYILHTVGPIVEWKVTGQDEELLASCYRKCLELAVAYGVKSIAFCCLSTGVFRFPFEKLAREHKNIQMIRLNLDDVAIPEDLDIRGIGIEGDLACVIPQL
;
A
#
# COMPACT_ATOMS: atom_id res chain seq x y z
N MET A 1 0.33 17.29 4.34
CA MET A 1 0.46 16.87 2.93
C MET A 1 0.72 18.04 2.01
N HIS A 2 -0.13 19.08 1.98
CA HIS A 2 0.07 20.25 1.12
C HIS A 2 1.49 20.85 1.22
N GLU A 3 1.97 21.14 2.43
CA GLU A 3 3.34 21.65 2.64
C GLU A 3 4.45 20.70 2.15
N ILE A 4 4.22 19.38 2.20
CA ILE A 4 5.18 18.38 1.71
C ILE A 4 5.29 18.49 0.19
N MET A 5 4.14 18.60 -0.49
CA MET A 5 4.08 18.72 -1.95
C MET A 5 4.61 20.07 -2.43
N GLU A 6 4.33 21.17 -1.73
CA GLU A 6 4.90 22.49 -2.04
C GLU A 6 6.43 22.49 -1.94
N LYS A 7 6.99 21.90 -0.87
CA LYS A 7 8.44 21.76 -0.71
C LYS A 7 9.06 20.84 -1.76
N GLN A 8 8.34 19.79 -2.16
CA GLN A 8 8.78 18.86 -3.20
C GLN A 8 8.83 19.53 -4.57
N GLY A 9 7.85 20.37 -4.90
CA GLY A 9 7.82 21.15 -6.14
C GLY A 9 7.41 20.36 -7.40
N TYR A 10 6.99 19.10 -7.25
CA TYR A 10 6.49 18.25 -8.35
C TYR A 10 5.51 17.19 -7.83
N GLU A 11 4.67 16.65 -8.73
CA GLU A 11 3.69 15.61 -8.42
C GLU A 11 4.33 14.30 -7.95
N GLU A 12 3.66 13.58 -7.05
CA GLU A 12 4.21 12.33 -6.55
C GLU A 12 4.16 11.24 -7.63
N PRO A 13 5.31 10.62 -7.99
CA PRO A 13 5.32 9.56 -8.99
C PRO A 13 4.60 8.29 -8.52
N THR A 14 4.04 7.55 -9.47
CA THR A 14 3.49 6.22 -9.23
C THR A 14 4.53 5.29 -8.61
N GLY A 15 4.13 4.49 -7.61
CA GLY A 15 5.03 3.56 -6.92
C GLY A 15 5.83 4.18 -5.79
N GLN A 16 5.65 5.46 -5.49
CA GLN A 16 6.28 6.16 -4.36
C GLN A 16 5.31 6.31 -3.18
N ALA A 17 5.87 6.63 -2.01
CA ALA A 17 5.09 6.87 -0.80
C ALA A 17 5.62 8.06 0.02
N LYS A 18 4.70 8.72 0.74
CA LYS A 18 4.97 9.79 1.71
C LYS A 18 4.23 9.48 3.01
N ILE A 19 4.72 9.99 4.13
CA ILE A 19 4.12 9.80 5.44
C ILE A 19 3.71 11.13 6.06
N THR A 20 2.56 11.13 6.72
CA THR A 20 2.10 12.23 7.57
C THR A 20 1.62 11.68 8.91
N SER A 21 1.43 12.53 9.91
CA SER A 21 0.66 12.17 11.11
C SER A 21 -0.78 11.81 10.74
N GLY A 22 -1.43 10.96 11.55
CA GLY A 22 -2.83 10.58 11.37
C GLY A 22 -3.85 11.58 11.93
N TYR A 23 -3.39 12.58 12.70
CA TYR A 23 -4.22 13.65 13.25
C TYR A 23 -5.42 13.10 14.05
N ASN A 24 -6.65 13.32 13.59
CA ASN A 24 -7.87 12.90 14.29
C ASN A 24 -8.23 11.42 14.06
N LEU A 25 -7.42 10.68 13.29
CA LEU A 25 -7.60 9.24 13.12
C LEU A 25 -6.98 8.47 14.31
N PRO A 26 -7.46 7.27 14.63
CA PRO A 26 -6.86 6.41 15.64
C PRO A 26 -5.49 5.82 15.22
N ALA A 27 -4.96 6.22 14.07
CA ALA A 27 -3.65 5.81 13.57
C ALA A 27 -2.61 6.92 13.83
N ASP A 28 -1.40 6.56 14.23
CA ASP A 28 -0.32 7.52 14.46
C ASP A 28 0.10 8.22 13.15
N TYR A 29 0.08 7.46 12.05
CA TYR A 29 0.54 7.89 10.74
C TYR A 29 -0.44 7.50 9.62
N ILE A 30 -0.40 8.27 8.53
CA ILE A 30 -0.99 7.94 7.24
C ILE A 30 0.13 7.84 6.22
N LEU A 31 0.20 6.72 5.53
CA LEU A 31 1.11 6.50 4.42
C LEU A 31 0.33 6.71 3.11
N HIS A 32 0.75 7.71 2.35
CA HIS A 32 0.14 8.13 1.10
C HIS A 32 0.96 7.55 -0.04
N THR A 33 0.35 6.81 -0.95
CA THR A 33 1.04 6.23 -2.10
C THR A 33 0.21 6.40 -3.37
N VAL A 34 0.89 6.53 -4.51
CA VAL A 34 0.25 6.67 -5.82
C VAL A 34 0.32 5.34 -6.55
N GLY A 35 -0.82 4.66 -6.66
CA GLY A 35 -0.93 3.39 -7.38
C GLY A 35 -1.04 3.57 -8.90
N PRO A 36 -0.70 2.52 -9.69
CA PRO A 36 -0.81 2.57 -11.15
C PRO A 36 -2.27 2.65 -11.60
N ILE A 37 -2.49 3.34 -12.73
CA ILE A 37 -3.78 3.46 -13.40
C ILE A 37 -3.82 2.46 -14.55
N VAL A 38 -4.75 1.50 -14.49
CA VAL A 38 -4.95 0.51 -15.56
C VAL A 38 -6.01 1.01 -16.53
N GLU A 39 -5.67 1.13 -17.81
CA GLU A 39 -6.62 1.55 -18.85
C GLU A 39 -7.34 0.37 -19.52
N TRP A 40 -6.58 -0.63 -19.97
CA TRP A 40 -7.11 -1.73 -20.79
C TRP A 40 -6.84 -3.10 -20.19
N LYS A 41 -5.55 -3.42 -19.98
CA LYS A 41 -5.10 -4.67 -19.38
C LYS A 41 -3.92 -4.40 -18.45
N VAL A 42 -3.82 -5.19 -17.39
CA VAL A 42 -2.66 -5.15 -16.48
C VAL A 42 -1.41 -5.58 -17.25
N THR A 43 -0.38 -4.75 -17.19
CA THR A 43 0.96 -5.03 -17.70
C THR A 43 1.89 -5.47 -16.56
N GLY A 44 3.07 -6.02 -16.90
CA GLY A 44 4.10 -6.31 -15.90
C GLY A 44 4.58 -5.05 -15.17
N GLN A 45 4.62 -3.91 -15.87
CA GLN A 45 4.96 -2.62 -15.27
C GLN A 45 3.92 -2.17 -14.23
N ASP A 46 2.63 -2.39 -14.48
CA ASP A 46 1.59 -2.08 -13.49
C ASP A 46 1.74 -2.93 -12.24
N GLU A 47 2.11 -4.22 -12.40
CA GLU A 47 2.39 -5.11 -11.28
C GLU A 47 3.61 -4.61 -10.50
N GLU A 48 4.72 -4.27 -11.16
CA GLU A 48 5.93 -3.72 -10.52
C GLU A 48 5.68 -2.40 -9.79
N LEU A 49 4.90 -1.49 -10.38
CA LEU A 49 4.53 -0.22 -9.76
C LEU A 49 3.64 -0.41 -8.54
N LEU A 50 2.67 -1.33 -8.61
CA LEU A 50 1.83 -1.69 -7.46
C LEU A 50 2.68 -2.30 -6.34
N ALA A 51 3.59 -3.22 -6.67
CA ALA A 51 4.54 -3.77 -5.71
C ALA A 51 5.42 -2.67 -5.07
N SER A 52 5.88 -1.70 -5.86
CA SER A 52 6.66 -0.56 -5.34
C SER A 52 5.87 0.25 -4.32
N CYS A 53 4.56 0.43 -4.49
CA CYS A 53 3.71 1.12 -3.50
C CYS A 53 3.78 0.42 -2.14
N TYR A 54 3.56 -0.89 -2.12
CA TYR A 54 3.63 -1.69 -0.88
C TYR A 54 5.02 -1.64 -0.26
N ARG A 55 6.08 -1.82 -1.07
CA ARG A 55 7.47 -1.77 -0.62
C ARG A 55 7.81 -0.44 0.04
N LYS A 56 7.49 0.68 -0.62
CA LYS A 56 7.80 2.03 -0.10
C LYS A 56 7.03 2.36 1.16
N CYS A 57 5.77 1.91 1.26
CA CYS A 57 5.01 2.04 2.51
C CYS A 57 5.66 1.26 3.65
N LEU A 58 6.15 0.04 3.40
CA LEU A 58 6.78 -0.77 4.44
C LEU A 58 8.16 -0.25 4.85
N GLU A 59 8.98 0.20 3.89
CA GLU A 59 10.24 0.90 4.19
C GLU A 59 10.00 2.09 5.13
N LEU A 60 8.97 2.90 4.86
CA LEU A 60 8.59 4.02 5.73
C LEU A 60 8.08 3.55 7.10
N ALA A 61 7.25 2.52 7.15
CA ALA A 61 6.75 1.97 8.42
C ALA A 61 7.92 1.51 9.31
N VAL A 62 8.89 0.80 8.75
CA VAL A 62 10.11 0.35 9.44
C VAL A 62 10.96 1.54 9.87
N ALA A 63 11.21 2.49 8.97
CA ALA A 63 12.03 3.67 9.27
C ALA A 63 11.45 4.55 10.39
N TYR A 64 10.12 4.55 10.55
CA TYR A 64 9.40 5.29 11.60
C TYR A 64 9.07 4.43 12.83
N GLY A 65 9.51 3.17 12.87
CA GLY A 65 9.29 2.27 14.02
C GLY A 65 7.84 1.90 14.26
N VAL A 66 7.01 1.91 13.21
CA VAL A 66 5.60 1.52 13.26
C VAL A 66 5.49 0.04 13.63
N LYS A 67 4.53 -0.30 14.51
CA LYS A 67 4.31 -1.69 14.98
C LYS A 67 3.15 -2.40 14.29
N SER A 68 2.24 -1.66 13.67
CA SER A 68 1.17 -2.22 12.86
C SER A 68 0.83 -1.31 11.69
N ILE A 69 0.56 -1.92 10.54
CA ILE A 69 0.17 -1.22 9.31
C ILE A 69 -1.02 -1.92 8.68
N ALA A 70 -1.97 -1.12 8.19
CA ALA A 70 -3.13 -1.63 7.47
C ALA A 70 -3.16 -1.09 6.03
N PHE A 71 -3.32 -1.99 5.06
CA PHE A 71 -3.45 -1.65 3.65
C PHE A 71 -4.88 -1.79 3.18
N CYS A 72 -5.41 -0.79 2.49
CA CYS A 72 -6.61 -0.97 1.66
C CYS A 72 -6.26 -1.72 0.37
N CYS A 73 -7.28 -2.10 -0.41
CA CYS A 73 -7.10 -2.60 -1.76
C CYS A 73 -6.62 -1.46 -2.69
N LEU A 74 -5.31 -1.30 -2.84
CA LEU A 74 -4.71 -0.26 -3.67
C LEU A 74 -5.05 -0.45 -5.16
N SER A 75 -5.34 0.65 -5.84
CA SER A 75 -5.70 0.73 -7.26
C SER A 75 -6.96 -0.05 -7.72
N THR A 76 -7.73 -0.70 -6.83
CA THR A 76 -8.84 -1.58 -7.26
C THR A 76 -10.17 -0.88 -7.52
N GLY A 77 -10.26 0.42 -7.23
CA GLY A 77 -11.44 1.24 -7.51
C GLY A 77 -11.30 2.00 -8.83
N VAL A 78 -11.20 3.33 -8.74
CA VAL A 78 -11.08 4.25 -9.89
C VAL A 78 -9.90 3.91 -10.81
N PHE A 79 -8.82 3.33 -10.26
CA PHE A 79 -7.61 2.99 -11.02
C PHE A 79 -7.68 1.63 -11.72
N ARG A 80 -8.82 0.93 -11.62
CA ARG A 80 -9.21 -0.25 -12.42
C ARG A 80 -8.23 -1.43 -12.39
N PHE A 81 -7.38 -1.52 -11.37
CA PHE A 81 -6.62 -2.74 -11.15
C PHE A 81 -7.59 -3.86 -10.75
N PRO A 82 -7.67 -4.98 -11.50
CA PRO A 82 -8.75 -5.94 -11.35
C PRO A 82 -8.74 -6.62 -9.98
N PHE A 83 -9.79 -6.38 -9.20
CA PHE A 83 -9.98 -6.95 -7.85
C PHE A 83 -9.95 -8.49 -7.88
N GLU A 84 -10.63 -9.14 -8.83
CA GLU A 84 -10.64 -10.59 -8.93
C GLU A 84 -9.25 -11.19 -9.14
N LYS A 85 -8.36 -10.51 -9.89
CA LYS A 85 -6.99 -10.97 -10.09
C LYS A 85 -6.17 -10.87 -8.80
N LEU A 86 -6.41 -9.84 -7.99
CA LEU A 86 -5.73 -9.62 -6.71
C LEU A 86 -6.27 -10.52 -5.59
N ALA A 87 -7.58 -10.74 -5.54
CA ALA A 87 -8.25 -11.55 -4.53
C ALA A 87 -8.15 -13.06 -4.82
N ARG A 88 -8.41 -13.51 -6.05
CA ARG A 88 -8.39 -14.94 -6.42
C ARG A 88 -7.00 -15.55 -6.32
N GLU A 89 -5.96 -14.79 -6.65
CA GLU A 89 -4.58 -15.26 -6.60
C GLU A 89 -3.87 -14.90 -5.27
N HIS A 90 -4.61 -14.37 -4.28
CA HIS A 90 -4.02 -13.82 -3.04
C HIS A 90 -2.88 -12.82 -3.32
N LYS A 91 -2.87 -12.19 -4.49
CA LYS A 91 -1.77 -11.39 -5.00
C LYS A 91 -1.53 -10.12 -4.21
N ASN A 92 -2.49 -9.58 -3.46
CA ASN A 92 -2.16 -8.49 -2.52
C ASN A 92 -1.20 -8.96 -1.42
N ILE A 93 -1.46 -10.14 -0.85
CA ILE A 93 -0.65 -10.76 0.21
C ILE A 93 0.64 -11.32 -0.38
N GLN A 94 0.58 -11.91 -1.57
CA GLN A 94 1.74 -12.38 -2.30
C GLN A 94 2.60 -11.23 -2.82
N MET A 95 2.05 -10.08 -3.23
CA MET A 95 2.86 -8.93 -3.66
C MET A 95 3.60 -8.31 -2.48
N ILE A 96 2.98 -8.32 -1.30
CA ILE A 96 3.70 -8.12 -0.04
C ILE A 96 4.79 -9.21 0.04
N ARG A 97 4.48 -10.50 0.09
CA ARG A 97 5.50 -11.56 0.28
C ARG A 97 6.61 -11.68 -0.79
N LEU A 98 6.34 -11.40 -2.07
CA LEU A 98 7.22 -11.66 -3.22
C LEU A 98 8.09 -10.46 -3.62
N ASN A 99 7.80 -9.27 -3.11
CA ASN A 99 8.54 -8.04 -3.45
C ASN A 99 9.15 -7.36 -2.22
N LEU A 100 9.29 -8.10 -1.12
CA LEU A 100 9.87 -7.63 0.14
C LEU A 100 11.15 -8.38 0.51
N ASP A 101 11.70 -9.21 -0.38
CA ASP A 101 13.00 -9.89 -0.15
C ASP A 101 14.13 -8.89 0.11
N ASP A 102 13.97 -7.63 -0.35
CA ASP A 102 14.89 -6.52 -0.18
C ASP A 102 14.56 -5.56 0.98
N VAL A 103 13.41 -5.74 1.65
CA VAL A 103 13.01 -4.92 2.81
C VAL A 103 13.13 -5.75 4.09
N ALA A 104 14.01 -5.32 4.99
CA ALA A 104 14.14 -5.94 6.30
C ALA A 104 12.92 -5.62 7.18
N ILE A 105 11.90 -6.47 7.10
CA ILE A 105 10.66 -6.33 7.88
C ILE A 105 10.87 -6.95 9.26
N PRO A 106 10.65 -6.19 10.35
CA PRO A 106 10.68 -6.73 11.70
C PRO A 106 9.65 -7.85 11.86
N GLU A 107 10.03 -8.95 12.52
CA GLU A 107 9.13 -10.09 12.80
C GLU A 107 7.90 -9.67 13.63
N ASP A 108 8.00 -8.57 14.37
CA ASP A 108 6.93 -8.02 15.20
C ASP A 108 6.06 -6.97 14.50
N LEU A 109 6.27 -6.71 13.20
CA LEU A 109 5.41 -5.81 12.42
C LEU A 109 4.11 -6.51 12.03
N ASP A 110 2.99 -6.04 12.59
CA ASP A 110 1.66 -6.55 12.27
C ASP A 110 1.10 -5.92 10.99
N ILE A 111 1.06 -6.68 9.89
CA ILE A 111 0.50 -6.23 8.60
C ILE A 111 -0.91 -6.75 8.42
N ARG A 112 -1.86 -5.85 8.15
CA ARG A 112 -3.27 -6.18 7.93
C ARG A 112 -3.77 -5.68 6.57
N GLY A 113 -4.64 -6.44 5.93
CA GLY A 113 -5.46 -5.94 4.81
C GLY A 113 -6.81 -5.42 5.30
N ILE A 114 -7.37 -4.44 4.59
CA ILE A 114 -8.74 -3.93 4.78
C ILE A 114 -9.45 -4.01 3.43
N GLY A 115 -10.46 -4.87 3.34
CA GLY A 115 -11.37 -4.98 2.18
C GLY A 115 -12.66 -4.19 2.38
N ILE A 116 -13.37 -3.91 1.28
CA ILE A 116 -14.70 -3.30 1.29
C ILE A 116 -15.70 -4.31 0.72
N GLU A 117 -16.44 -4.98 1.61
CA GLU A 117 -17.72 -5.64 1.28
C GLU A 117 -18.59 -5.61 2.55
N GLY A 118 -19.91 -5.50 2.39
CA GLY A 118 -20.85 -5.20 3.49
C GLY A 118 -20.52 -5.88 4.82
N ASP A 119 -20.30 -5.07 5.86
CA ASP A 119 -20.26 -5.40 7.30
C ASP A 119 -19.09 -6.16 7.94
N LEU A 120 -17.96 -6.43 7.27
CA LEU A 120 -16.74 -6.80 8.03
C LEU A 120 -15.46 -6.33 7.35
N ALA A 121 -14.63 -5.60 8.11
CA ALA A 121 -13.21 -5.45 7.78
C ALA A 121 -12.60 -6.85 7.69
N CYS A 122 -12.33 -7.32 6.48
CA CYS A 122 -11.62 -8.56 6.28
C CYS A 122 -10.16 -8.33 6.73
N VAL A 123 -9.90 -8.56 8.01
CA VAL A 123 -8.55 -8.70 8.54
C VAL A 123 -7.97 -9.92 7.85
N ILE A 124 -7.15 -9.67 6.83
CA ILE A 124 -6.28 -10.71 6.31
C ILE A 124 -5.45 -11.20 7.52
N PRO A 125 -5.48 -12.50 7.86
CA PRO A 125 -4.75 -13.02 9.02
C PRO A 125 -3.27 -12.63 8.91
N GLN A 126 -2.65 -12.45 10.08
CA GLN A 126 -1.22 -12.11 10.23
C GLN A 126 -0.33 -12.91 9.27
N LEU A 127 0.74 -12.22 8.82
CA LEU A 127 1.83 -12.77 8.01
C LEU A 127 2.26 -14.17 8.41
#